data_AF-A0A512NDB6-F1
#
_entry.id   AF-A0A512NDB6-F1
#
_cell.length_a   1.000
_cell.length_b   1.000
_cell.length_c   1.000
_cell.angle_alpha   90.00
_cell.angle_beta   90.00
_cell.angle_gamma   90.00
#
_symmetry.space_group_name_H-M   'P 1'
#
loop_
_entity.id
_entity.type
_entity.pdbx_description
1 polymer ?
#
loop_
_entity_poly.entity_id
_entity_poly.type
_entity_poly.pdbx_seq_one_letter_code
_entity_poly.pdbx_strand_id
1 'polypeptide(L)'
;MRGSVGITLLVATLFAFGSASADTRSACITACDATAQACIRTAHDTYEACIPTARRECAPKPPSEQSACLTTAARACRSTHSDQTDPCLTTFKTCHAACGPRPANQFEFWCRLNADTPGGSGKTYKDAFCAGTPGRPPLDQHAQCMALFTPSNQAVGFSLDCDPL
;
A
#
# COMPACT_ATOMS: atom_id res chain seq x y z
N MET A 1 -26.18 31.61 -56.56
CA MET A 1 -24.86 32.25 -56.77
C MET A 1 -24.14 32.20 -55.42
N ARG A 2 -23.23 31.22 -55.25
CA ARG A 2 -21.76 31.40 -55.15
C ARG A 2 -21.31 32.23 -53.94
N GLY A 3 -20.57 31.59 -53.04
CA GLY A 3 -19.86 32.21 -51.92
C GLY A 3 -19.22 31.16 -51.01
N SER A 4 -18.05 30.68 -51.41
CA SER A 4 -17.28 29.58 -50.81
C SER A 4 -16.44 29.99 -49.59
N VAL A 5 -16.27 29.04 -48.65
CA VAL A 5 -15.02 28.65 -47.94
C VAL A 5 -14.32 29.67 -47.03
N GLY A 6 -14.12 29.25 -45.78
CA GLY A 6 -13.15 29.85 -44.86
C GLY A 6 -12.95 29.00 -43.60
N ILE A 7 -12.34 27.82 -43.74
CA ILE A 7 -11.77 27.04 -42.64
C ILE A 7 -10.59 27.85 -42.09
N THR A 8 -10.67 28.28 -40.83
CA THR A 8 -9.48 28.67 -40.06
C THR A 8 -9.37 27.75 -38.86
N LEU A 9 -8.62 26.67 -39.06
CA LEU A 9 -7.98 25.91 -38.00
C LEU A 9 -7.22 26.89 -37.09
N LEU A 10 -7.50 26.88 -35.80
CA LEU A 10 -6.55 27.31 -34.78
C LEU A 10 -6.25 26.10 -33.90
N VAL A 11 -5.44 25.20 -34.47
CA VAL A 11 -4.65 24.22 -33.73
C VAL A 11 -3.56 25.00 -33.02
N ALA A 12 -3.80 25.36 -31.77
CA ALA A 12 -2.78 25.86 -30.86
C ALA A 12 -2.15 24.66 -30.13
N THR A 13 -1.32 23.90 -30.84
CA THR A 13 -0.31 23.04 -30.18
C THR A 13 0.84 23.92 -29.72
N LEU A 14 1.02 24.11 -28.41
CA LEU A 14 2.30 24.49 -27.81
C LEU A 14 2.42 23.90 -26.39
N PHE A 15 2.89 22.65 -26.39
CA PHE A 15 3.74 21.97 -25.42
C PHE A 15 4.22 22.79 -24.21
N ALA A 16 3.54 22.60 -23.08
CA ALA A 16 4.07 22.86 -21.74
C ALA A 16 3.81 21.62 -20.84
N PHE A 17 4.13 20.42 -21.35
CA PHE A 17 3.94 19.17 -20.62
C PHE A 17 5.29 18.68 -20.12
N GLY A 18 5.72 19.22 -18.98
CA GLY A 18 6.95 18.75 -18.32
C GLY A 18 6.86 18.70 -16.81
N SER A 19 6.02 19.53 -16.19
CA SER A 19 6.04 19.71 -14.73
C SER A 19 4.65 19.62 -14.11
N ALA A 20 3.64 20.27 -14.72
CA ALA A 20 2.29 20.28 -14.17
C ALA A 20 1.65 18.88 -14.08
N SER A 21 1.91 17.98 -15.04
CA SER A 21 1.31 16.62 -15.04
C SER A 21 1.95 15.69 -14.00
N ALA A 22 3.24 15.84 -13.71
CA ALA A 22 3.93 15.04 -12.71
C ALA A 22 3.49 15.43 -11.29
N ASP A 23 3.38 16.73 -11.02
CA ASP A 23 2.89 17.26 -9.75
C ASP A 23 1.40 16.93 -9.53
N THR A 24 0.60 16.89 -10.59
CA THR A 24 -0.82 16.52 -10.50
C THR A 24 -1.00 15.02 -10.26
N ARG A 25 -0.18 14.17 -10.91
CA ARG A 25 -0.20 12.72 -10.69
C ARG A 25 0.25 12.36 -9.27
N SER A 26 1.34 12.96 -8.79
CA SER A 26 1.84 12.69 -7.44
C SER A 26 0.81 13.08 -6.38
N ALA A 27 0.19 14.25 -6.50
CA ALA A 27 -0.89 14.69 -5.61
C ALA A 27 -2.10 13.74 -5.63
N CYS A 28 -2.49 13.25 -6.82
CA CYS A 28 -3.55 12.26 -6.97
C CYS A 28 -3.20 10.95 -6.23
N ILE A 29 -1.99 10.42 -6.43
CA ILE A 29 -1.55 9.18 -5.77
C ILE A 29 -1.49 9.36 -4.25
N THR A 30 -1.00 10.50 -3.75
CA THR A 30 -1.01 10.79 -2.31
C THR A 30 -2.43 10.79 -1.73
N ALA A 31 -3.42 11.30 -2.45
CA ALA A 31 -4.82 11.23 -2.03
C ALA A 31 -5.36 9.79 -2.02
N CYS A 32 -5.03 8.99 -3.04
CA CYS A 32 -5.37 7.56 -3.08
C CYS A 32 -4.74 6.79 -1.91
N ASP A 33 -3.44 7.02 -1.65
CA ASP A 33 -2.66 6.40 -0.58
C ASP A 33 -3.23 6.75 0.80
N ALA A 34 -3.53 8.01 1.07
CA ALA A 34 -4.15 8.45 2.32
C ALA A 34 -5.51 7.77 2.57
N THR A 35 -6.32 7.61 1.51
CA THR A 35 -7.62 6.94 1.59
C THR A 35 -7.44 5.45 1.90
N ALA A 36 -6.50 4.79 1.23
CA ALA A 36 -6.19 3.39 1.45
C ALA A 36 -5.66 3.14 2.87
N GLN A 37 -4.75 3.98 3.35
CA GLN A 37 -4.22 3.92 4.71
C GLN A 37 -5.31 4.10 5.77
N ALA A 38 -6.25 5.03 5.55
CA ALA A 38 -7.37 5.21 6.46
C ALA A 38 -8.26 3.96 6.53
N CYS A 39 -8.53 3.34 5.37
CA CYS A 39 -9.29 2.09 5.26
C CYS A 39 -8.59 0.92 5.96
N ILE A 40 -7.28 0.76 5.72
CA ILE A 40 -6.46 -0.35 6.24
C ILE A 40 -6.23 -0.26 7.75
N ARG A 41 -6.18 0.95 8.32
CA ARG A 41 -5.96 1.15 9.76
C ARG A 41 -6.94 0.39 10.64
N THR A 42 -8.23 0.44 10.29
CA THR A 42 -9.27 -0.29 11.03
C THR A 42 -9.06 -1.81 11.00
N ALA A 43 -8.52 -2.35 9.90
CA ALA A 43 -8.20 -3.76 9.80
C ALA A 43 -7.04 -4.15 10.72
N HIS A 44 -6.00 -3.32 10.80
CA HIS A 44 -4.87 -3.53 11.73
C HIS A 44 -5.31 -3.47 13.19
N ASP A 45 -6.12 -2.48 13.56
CA ASP A 45 -6.66 -2.36 14.93
C ASP A 45 -7.47 -3.61 15.31
N THR A 46 -8.29 -4.10 14.36
CA THR A 46 -9.10 -5.33 14.55
C THR A 46 -8.20 -6.56 14.70
N TYR A 47 -7.14 -6.66 13.90
CA TYR A 47 -6.20 -7.78 13.96
C TYR A 47 -5.42 -7.81 15.28
N GLU A 48 -4.90 -6.67 15.74
CA GLU A 48 -4.20 -6.57 17.03
C GLU A 48 -5.10 -6.89 18.21
N ALA A 49 -6.38 -6.50 18.16
CA ALA A 49 -7.37 -6.86 19.18
C ALA A 49 -7.78 -8.35 19.13
N CYS A 50 -7.69 -8.98 17.96
CA CYS A 50 -8.07 -10.39 17.77
C CYS A 50 -7.11 -11.34 18.51
N ILE A 51 -5.79 -11.09 18.46
CA ILE A 51 -4.77 -11.96 19.08
C ILE A 51 -4.94 -12.15 20.60
N PRO A 52 -5.06 -11.10 21.44
CA PRO A 52 -5.26 -11.27 22.88
C PRO A 52 -6.62 -11.89 23.19
N THR A 53 -7.65 -11.64 22.37
CA THR A 53 -8.97 -12.27 22.51
C THR A 53 -8.89 -13.77 22.25
N ALA A 54 -8.28 -14.18 21.15
CA ALA A 54 -7.99 -15.58 20.83
C ALA A 54 -7.20 -16.28 21.96
N ARG A 55 -6.21 -15.61 22.54
CA ARG A 55 -5.45 -16.14 23.69
C ARG A 55 -6.33 -16.36 24.91
N ARG A 56 -7.21 -15.41 25.26
CA ARG A 56 -8.15 -15.55 26.38
C ARG A 56 -9.15 -16.69 26.16
N GLU A 57 -9.67 -16.83 24.95
CA GLU A 57 -10.62 -17.89 24.59
C GLU A 57 -9.99 -19.29 24.58
N CYS A 58 -8.72 -19.39 24.18
CA CYS A 58 -7.98 -20.65 24.17
C CYS A 58 -7.30 -20.99 25.51
N ALA A 59 -7.15 -20.02 26.42
CA ALA A 59 -6.54 -20.23 27.74
C ALA A 59 -7.16 -21.38 28.57
N PRO A 60 -8.50 -21.56 28.64
CA PRO A 60 -9.10 -22.64 29.42
C PRO A 60 -8.99 -24.03 28.76
N LYS A 61 -8.48 -24.14 27.53
CA LYS A 61 -8.33 -25.43 26.84
C LYS A 61 -7.20 -26.26 27.46
N PRO A 62 -7.33 -27.60 27.50
CA PRO A 62 -6.24 -28.46 27.95
C PRO A 62 -5.00 -28.31 27.02
N PRO A 63 -3.77 -28.56 27.52
CA PRO A 63 -2.55 -28.34 26.74
C PRO A 63 -2.52 -29.04 25.38
N SER A 64 -3.12 -30.24 25.29
CA SER A 64 -3.24 -31.01 24.05
C SER A 64 -4.10 -30.34 22.97
N GLU A 65 -5.04 -29.47 23.37
CA GLU A 65 -5.95 -28.75 22.46
C GLU A 65 -5.59 -27.27 22.30
N GLN A 66 -4.80 -26.72 23.23
CA GLN A 66 -4.50 -25.29 23.29
C GLN A 66 -3.75 -24.81 22.05
N SER A 67 -2.78 -25.58 21.56
CA SER A 67 -2.02 -25.25 20.34
C SER A 67 -2.92 -25.23 19.10
N ALA A 68 -3.82 -26.20 18.97
CA ALA A 68 -4.78 -26.29 17.87
C ALA A 68 -5.79 -25.13 17.92
N CYS A 69 -6.27 -24.78 19.12
CA CYS A 69 -7.14 -23.63 19.33
C CYS A 69 -6.46 -22.33 18.89
N LEU A 70 -5.25 -22.05 19.40
CA LEU A 70 -4.49 -20.84 19.07
C LEU A 70 -4.17 -20.75 17.58
N THR A 71 -3.81 -21.87 16.95
CA THR A 71 -3.51 -21.92 15.50
C THR A 71 -4.73 -21.58 14.67
N THR A 72 -5.88 -22.15 15.03
CA THR A 72 -7.16 -21.92 14.35
C THR A 72 -7.60 -20.47 14.50
N ALA A 73 -7.54 -19.93 15.72
CA ALA A 73 -7.89 -18.54 16.00
C ALA A 73 -6.93 -17.57 15.30
N ALA A 74 -5.62 -17.83 15.28
CA ALA A 74 -4.66 -17.02 14.54
C ALA A 74 -4.89 -17.05 13.02
N ARG A 75 -5.34 -18.19 12.46
CA ARG A 75 -5.75 -18.26 11.05
C ARG A 75 -7.02 -17.43 10.81
N ALA A 76 -8.00 -17.49 11.69
CA ALA A 76 -9.22 -16.69 11.59
C ALA A 76 -8.91 -15.19 11.66
N CYS A 77 -8.10 -14.74 12.64
CA CYS A 77 -7.66 -13.35 12.73
C CYS A 77 -6.99 -12.87 11.43
N ARG A 78 -6.08 -13.68 10.87
CA ARG A 78 -5.41 -13.36 9.59
C ARG A 78 -6.38 -13.30 8.42
N SER A 79 -7.33 -14.24 8.32
CA SER A 79 -8.35 -14.23 7.27
C SER A 79 -9.16 -12.95 7.32
N THR A 80 -9.70 -12.59 8.50
CA THR A 80 -10.46 -11.36 8.69
C THR A 80 -9.65 -10.12 8.33
N HIS A 81 -8.36 -10.09 8.69
CA HIS A 81 -7.46 -9.00 8.32
C HIS A 81 -7.30 -8.87 6.80
N SER A 82 -7.07 -9.98 6.09
CA SER A 82 -7.01 -10.00 4.63
C SER A 82 -8.34 -9.56 4.01
N ASP A 83 -9.46 -10.11 4.47
CA ASP A 83 -10.81 -9.77 3.98
C ASP A 83 -11.12 -8.28 4.12
N GLN A 84 -10.55 -7.61 5.12
CA GLN A 84 -10.73 -6.18 5.34
C GLN A 84 -9.70 -5.31 4.59
N THR A 85 -8.47 -5.79 4.38
CA THR A 85 -7.41 -5.01 3.72
C THR A 85 -7.42 -5.12 2.20
N ASP A 86 -7.81 -6.26 1.63
CA ASP A 86 -7.84 -6.50 0.18
C ASP A 86 -8.78 -5.54 -0.59
N PRO A 87 -10.00 -5.22 -0.08
CA PRO A 87 -10.84 -4.21 -0.73
C PRO A 87 -10.22 -2.80 -0.71
N CYS A 88 -9.52 -2.44 0.38
CA CYS A 88 -8.82 -1.16 0.48
C CYS A 88 -7.70 -1.08 -0.57
N LEU A 89 -6.90 -2.14 -0.71
CA LEU A 89 -5.83 -2.21 -1.70
C LEU A 89 -6.38 -2.23 -3.13
N THR A 90 -7.51 -2.89 -3.36
CA THR A 90 -8.20 -2.86 -4.66
C THR A 90 -8.68 -1.46 -5.02
N THR A 91 -9.23 -0.74 -4.04
CA THR A 91 -9.65 0.66 -4.19
C THR A 91 -8.44 1.55 -4.49
N PHE A 92 -7.33 1.35 -3.77
CA PHE A 92 -6.07 2.04 -4.05
C PHE A 92 -5.61 1.81 -5.49
N LYS A 93 -5.50 0.56 -5.94
CA LYS A 93 -5.05 0.20 -7.29
C LYS A 93 -5.91 0.86 -8.37
N THR A 94 -7.23 0.88 -8.16
CA THR A 94 -8.18 1.53 -9.06
C THR A 94 -7.97 3.05 -9.11
N CYS A 95 -7.85 3.70 -7.95
CA CYS A 95 -7.58 5.14 -7.84
C CYS A 95 -6.23 5.51 -8.47
N HIS A 96 -5.18 4.74 -8.15
CA HIS A 96 -3.82 4.89 -8.67
C HIS A 96 -3.79 4.82 -10.20
N ALA A 97 -4.48 3.84 -10.80
CA ALA A 97 -4.56 3.70 -12.26
C ALA A 97 -5.24 4.92 -12.93
N ALA A 98 -6.17 5.59 -12.24
CA ALA A 98 -6.84 6.79 -12.71
C ALA A 98 -5.97 8.05 -12.63
N CYS A 99 -4.88 8.05 -11.84
CA CYS A 99 -3.97 9.19 -11.71
C CYS A 99 -3.09 9.44 -12.95
N GLY A 100 -3.18 8.57 -13.96
CA GLY A 100 -2.45 8.70 -15.22
C GLY A 100 -1.20 7.82 -15.30
N PRO A 101 -0.54 7.80 -16.46
CA PRO A 101 0.53 6.86 -16.73
C PRO A 101 1.74 7.10 -15.82
N ARG A 102 2.40 5.99 -15.45
CA ARG A 102 3.68 6.05 -14.75
C ARG A 102 4.77 6.69 -15.63
N PRO A 103 5.78 7.35 -15.04
CA PRO A 103 7.01 7.73 -15.72
C PRO A 103 7.70 6.52 -16.40
N ALA A 104 8.32 6.77 -17.56
CA ALA A 104 9.06 5.73 -18.26
C ALA A 104 10.19 5.16 -17.38
N ASN A 105 10.38 3.84 -17.43
CA ASN A 105 11.40 3.11 -16.66
C ASN A 105 11.26 3.25 -15.13
N GLN A 106 10.08 3.59 -14.62
CA GLN A 106 9.75 3.58 -13.19
C GLN A 106 8.87 2.36 -12.84
N PHE A 107 9.16 1.75 -11.70
CA PHE A 107 8.31 0.75 -11.06
C PHE A 107 7.69 1.34 -9.79
N GLU A 108 6.45 0.93 -9.52
CA GLU A 108 5.64 1.40 -8.42
C GLU A 108 5.20 0.20 -7.60
N PHE A 109 5.19 0.36 -6.28
CA PHE A 109 5.01 -0.72 -5.33
C PHE A 109 4.06 -0.30 -4.21
N TRP A 110 3.33 -1.27 -3.68
CA TRP A 110 2.63 -1.15 -2.41
C TRP A 110 3.43 -1.88 -1.34
N CYS A 111 3.96 -1.13 -0.39
CA CYS A 111 4.79 -1.65 0.68
C CYS A 111 3.99 -1.83 1.97
N ARG A 112 4.11 -2.98 2.61
CA ARG A 112 3.44 -3.37 3.85
C ARG A 112 4.46 -3.75 4.90
N LEU A 113 4.57 -2.94 5.94
CA LEU A 113 5.41 -3.17 7.11
C LEU A 113 4.55 -3.63 8.27
N ASN A 114 4.99 -4.70 8.93
CA ASN A 114 4.55 -5.10 10.26
C ASN A 114 5.79 -5.24 11.13
N ALA A 115 5.97 -4.31 12.08
CA ALA A 115 7.13 -4.22 12.94
C ALA A 115 6.74 -4.32 14.41
N ASP A 116 7.60 -4.89 15.25
CA ASP A 116 7.44 -4.80 16.70
C ASP A 116 7.57 -3.35 17.18
N THR A 117 6.76 -2.97 18.16
CA THR A 117 6.94 -1.69 18.85
C THR A 117 8.24 -1.70 19.67
N PRO A 118 9.04 -0.61 19.64
CA PRO A 118 10.20 -0.47 20.53
C PRO A 118 9.71 -0.49 21.99
N GLY A 119 9.96 -1.58 22.72
CA GLY A 119 9.44 -1.81 24.07
C GLY A 119 8.58 -3.06 24.24
N GLY A 120 8.30 -3.79 23.15
CA GLY A 120 7.81 -5.18 23.22
C GLY A 120 6.31 -5.36 23.48
N SER A 121 5.49 -4.31 23.38
CA SER A 121 4.04 -4.42 23.53
C SER A 121 3.29 -3.92 22.29
N GLY A 122 3.06 -4.84 21.35
CA GLY A 122 2.23 -4.63 20.16
C GLY A 122 3.02 -4.43 18.87
N LYS A 123 2.28 -4.28 17.76
CA LYS A 123 2.83 -4.08 16.42
C LYS A 123 2.59 -2.66 15.91
N THR A 124 3.54 -2.17 15.13
CA THR A 124 3.41 -0.99 14.28
C THR A 124 3.20 -1.46 12.85
N TYR A 125 2.10 -1.01 12.25
CA TYR A 125 1.79 -1.27 10.85
C TYR A 125 2.03 -0.02 10.02
N LYS A 126 2.56 -0.20 8.82
CA LYS A 126 2.67 0.87 7.83
C LYS A 126 2.48 0.28 6.43
N ASP A 127 1.40 0.67 5.78
CA ASP A 127 1.13 0.34 4.39
C ASP A 127 1.19 1.64 3.60
N ALA A 128 2.00 1.69 2.54
CA ALA A 128 2.04 2.87 1.69
C ALA A 128 2.56 2.59 0.29
N PHE A 129 2.21 3.50 -0.60
CA PHE A 129 2.79 3.61 -1.93
C PHE A 129 4.29 3.92 -1.89
N CYS A 130 5.04 3.34 -2.83
CA CYS A 130 6.40 3.72 -3.15
C CYS A 130 6.65 3.70 -4.66
N ALA A 131 7.33 4.74 -5.16
CA ALA A 131 7.84 4.78 -6.52
C ALA A 131 9.36 4.66 -6.52
N GLY A 132 9.88 3.74 -7.33
CA GLY A 132 11.32 3.58 -7.51
C GLY A 132 11.95 4.73 -8.31
N THR A 133 13.28 4.84 -8.26
CA THR A 133 14.00 5.82 -9.08
C THR A 133 13.99 5.42 -10.56
N PRO A 134 13.45 6.26 -11.46
CA PRO A 134 13.40 5.95 -12.89
C PRO A 134 14.77 5.62 -13.48
N GLY A 135 14.82 4.66 -14.39
CA GLY A 135 16.04 4.28 -15.12
C GLY A 135 17.00 3.37 -14.34
N ARG A 136 16.69 3.01 -13.10
CA ARG A 136 17.38 1.94 -12.37
C ARG A 136 16.81 0.56 -12.76
N PRO A 137 17.59 -0.52 -12.63
CA PRO A 137 17.07 -1.88 -12.75
C PRO A 137 15.86 -2.12 -11.82
N PRO A 138 14.88 -2.96 -12.22
CA PRO A 138 13.68 -3.22 -11.40
C PRO A 138 14.00 -3.67 -9.97
N LEU A 139 15.03 -4.51 -9.81
CA LEU A 139 15.48 -4.99 -8.50
C LEU A 139 16.00 -3.85 -7.60
N ASP A 140 16.75 -2.90 -8.16
CA ASP A 140 17.29 -1.76 -7.42
C ASP A 140 16.16 -0.80 -7.00
N GLN A 141 15.16 -0.62 -7.85
CA GLN A 141 13.97 0.17 -7.54
C GLN A 141 13.15 -0.45 -6.41
N HIS A 142 12.97 -1.78 -6.44
CA HIS A 142 12.32 -2.52 -5.36
C HIS A 142 13.11 -2.42 -4.05
N ALA A 143 14.43 -2.65 -4.09
CA ALA A 143 15.30 -2.53 -2.93
C ALA A 143 15.30 -1.12 -2.32
N GLN A 144 15.26 -0.08 -3.16
CA GLN A 144 15.09 1.30 -2.69
C GLN A 144 13.80 1.47 -1.91
N CYS A 145 12.68 0.97 -2.43
CA CYS A 145 11.41 1.01 -1.72
C CYS A 145 11.48 0.26 -0.40
N MET A 146 11.99 -0.97 -0.39
CA MET A 146 12.18 -1.75 0.84
C MET A 146 13.00 -0.98 1.89
N ALA A 147 14.08 -0.31 1.46
CA ALA A 147 14.95 0.45 2.36
C ALA A 147 14.23 1.64 3.03
N LEU A 148 13.27 2.29 2.36
CA LEU A 148 12.50 3.41 2.92
C LEU A 148 11.57 3.00 4.09
N PHE A 149 11.16 1.73 4.14
CA PHE A 149 10.26 1.22 5.17
C PHE A 149 10.96 0.38 6.22
N THR A 150 12.16 -0.10 5.94
CA THR A 150 12.95 -0.90 6.88
C THR A 150 13.25 -0.09 8.14
N PRO A 151 12.87 -0.57 9.35
CA PRO A 151 13.24 0.09 10.60
C PRO A 151 14.76 0.20 10.75
N SER A 152 15.25 1.36 11.19
CA SER A 152 16.68 1.58 11.42
C SER A 152 17.22 0.87 12.67
N ASN A 153 16.35 0.55 13.63
CA ASN A 153 16.70 -0.19 14.83
C ASN A 153 16.67 -1.70 14.55
N GLN A 154 17.85 -2.32 14.48
CA GLN A 154 18.00 -3.76 14.22
C GLN A 154 17.42 -4.67 15.31
N ALA A 155 17.16 -4.13 16.51
CA ALA A 155 16.50 -4.87 17.58
C ALA A 155 14.98 -5.03 17.39
N VAL A 156 14.40 -4.32 16.41
CA VAL A 156 12.98 -4.44 16.07
C VAL A 156 12.80 -5.61 15.11
N GLY A 157 12.05 -6.64 15.54
CA GLY A 157 11.58 -7.67 14.64
C GLY A 157 10.56 -7.08 13.66
N PHE A 158 10.69 -7.36 12.37
CA PHE A 158 9.73 -6.88 11.38
C PHE A 158 9.58 -7.85 10.21
N SER A 159 8.44 -7.74 9.54
CA SER A 159 8.23 -8.25 8.18
C SER A 159 7.88 -7.07 7.29
N LEU A 160 8.57 -6.98 6.16
CA LEU A 160 8.32 -5.97 5.14
C LEU A 160 8.16 -6.69 3.80
N ASP A 161 7.16 -6.28 3.05
CA ASP A 161 6.88 -6.78 1.72
C ASP A 161 6.47 -5.61 0.83
N CYS A 162 6.98 -5.56 -0.41
CA CYS A 162 6.66 -4.52 -1.37
C CYS A 162 6.24 -5.18 -2.69
N ASP A 163 4.93 -5.23 -2.92
CA ASP A 163 4.34 -5.85 -4.10
C ASP A 163 4.27 -4.85 -5.26
N PRO A 164 4.54 -5.27 -6.51
CA PRO A 164 4.36 -4.40 -7.67
C PRO A 164 2.87 -4.04 -7.88
N LEU A 165 2.64 -2.79 -8.33
CA LEU A 165 1.32 -2.23 -8.64
C LEU A 165 0.91 -2.39 -10.12
#